data_AF-A0A955F5H7-F1
#
_entry.id   AF-A0A955F5H7-F1
#
_cell.length_a   1.000
_cell.length_b   1.000
_cell.length_c   1.000
_cell.angle_alpha   90.00
_cell.angle_beta   90.00
_cell.angle_gamma   90.00
#
_symmetry.space_group_name_H-M   'P 1'
#
loop_
_entity.id
_entity.type
_entity.pdbx_description
1 polymer ?
#
loop_
_entity_poly.entity_id
_entity_poly.type
_entity_poly.pdbx_seq_one_letter_code
_entity_poly.pdbx_strand_id
1 'polypeptide(L)'
;MPEPTRPSGFLVWLLGAWIALTITTTWVATTNFVVLKPGRLERSDEVVKGLEPGPPRAMALRYVASSLNRRFFEGYGLAQMLCALTAMSIVARRYTREKWLVGLVAFALVAALVFRYWIVRELSELGPQLDFIPTSMVSEERQRFDFIHQVSVYLEVAKLAVLVAASFLAIRRLQSVPTSK
;
A
#
# COMPACT_ATOMS: atom_id res chain seq x y z
N MET A 1 9.95 1.71 41.06
CA MET A 1 9.75 0.78 39.92
C MET A 1 8.89 1.48 38.90
N PRO A 2 9.26 1.54 37.60
CA PRO A 2 8.38 2.13 36.60
C PRO A 2 7.09 1.29 36.49
N GLU A 3 5.93 1.93 36.57
CA GLU A 3 4.63 1.27 36.42
C GLU A 3 4.56 0.46 35.12
N PRO A 4 3.89 -0.71 35.13
CA PRO A 4 3.59 -1.43 33.90
C PRO A 4 2.71 -0.54 33.01
N THR A 5 3.29 -0.04 31.91
CA THR A 5 2.56 0.77 30.94
C THR A 5 1.40 -0.02 30.37
N ARG A 6 0.17 0.45 30.58
CA ARG A 6 -1.02 -0.20 30.04
C ARG A 6 -0.91 -0.34 28.51
N PRO A 7 -1.20 -1.53 27.95
CA PRO A 7 -1.21 -1.77 26.52
C PRO A 7 -2.18 -0.82 25.82
N SER A 8 -1.72 -0.24 24.72
CA SER A 8 -2.44 0.77 23.96
C SER A 8 -3.47 0.12 23.03
N GLY A 9 -4.76 0.19 23.37
CA GLY A 9 -5.84 -0.18 22.43
C GLY A 9 -5.78 0.62 21.12
N PHE A 10 -5.26 1.85 21.19
CA PHE A 10 -5.02 2.69 20.01
C PHE A 10 -3.98 2.07 19.05
N LEU A 11 -2.96 1.36 19.55
CA LEU A 11 -2.02 0.65 18.69
C LEU A 11 -2.72 -0.44 17.87
N VAL A 12 -3.60 -1.22 18.51
CA VAL A 12 -4.37 -2.28 17.82
C VAL A 12 -5.27 -1.69 16.75
N TRP A 13 -6.01 -0.62 17.08
CA TRP A 13 -6.82 0.11 16.11
C TRP A 13 -5.99 0.63 14.93
N LEU A 14 -4.84 1.24 15.21
CA LEU A 14 -3.94 1.80 14.19
C LEU A 14 -3.38 0.73 13.25
N LEU A 15 -2.93 -0.41 13.79
CA LEU A 15 -2.44 -1.53 12.98
C LEU A 15 -3.56 -2.11 12.11
N GLY A 16 -4.78 -2.25 12.65
CA GLY A 16 -5.96 -2.67 11.90
C GLY A 16 -6.34 -1.69 10.78
N ALA A 17 -6.33 -0.38 11.07
CA ALA A 17 -6.57 0.66 10.08
C ALA A 17 -5.52 0.63 8.95
N TRP A 18 -4.25 0.37 9.29
CA TRP A 18 -3.18 0.27 8.31
C TRP A 18 -3.30 -0.99 7.43
N ILE A 19 -3.70 -2.12 8.00
CA ILE A 19 -4.07 -3.33 7.24
C ILE A 19 -5.21 -3.02 6.26
N ALA A 20 -6.29 -2.41 6.75
CA ALA A 20 -7.45 -2.06 5.93
C ALA A 20 -7.07 -1.09 4.80
N LEU A 21 -6.24 -0.09 5.08
CA LEU A 21 -5.70 0.86 4.09
C LEU A 21 -4.95 0.13 2.96
N THR A 22 -4.11 -0.86 3.31
CA THR A 22 -3.32 -1.65 2.35
C THR A 22 -4.22 -2.50 1.45
N ILE A 23 -5.20 -3.19 2.04
CA ILE A 23 -6.17 -4.02 1.29
C ILE A 23 -7.01 -3.13 0.36
N THR A 24 -7.55 -2.03 0.88
CA THR A 24 -8.42 -1.12 0.13
C THR A 24 -7.66 -0.49 -1.04
N THR A 25 -6.42 -0.07 -0.83
CA THR A 25 -5.60 0.52 -1.89
C THR A 25 -5.30 -0.50 -3.00
N THR A 26 -4.97 -1.75 -2.63
CA THR A 26 -4.75 -2.83 -3.59
C THR A 26 -6.00 -3.10 -4.43
N TRP A 27 -7.17 -3.12 -3.77
CA TRP A 27 -8.45 -3.31 -4.44
C TRP A 27 -8.78 -2.16 -5.40
N VAL A 28 -8.64 -0.90 -4.97
CA VAL A 28 -8.86 0.29 -5.81
C VAL A 28 -7.91 0.29 -7.01
N ALA A 29 -6.63 0.03 -6.80
CA ALA A 29 -5.64 0.03 -7.87
C ALA A 29 -5.94 -1.01 -8.97
N THR A 30 -6.38 -2.20 -8.55
CA THR A 30 -6.79 -3.27 -9.47
C THR A 30 -8.10 -2.91 -10.18
N THR A 31 -9.05 -2.33 -9.45
CA THR A 31 -10.37 -1.94 -9.97
C THR A 31 -10.26 -0.87 -11.03
N ASN A 32 -9.37 0.12 -10.88
CA ASN A 32 -9.17 1.17 -11.87
C ASN A 32 -8.84 0.61 -13.27
N PHE A 33 -7.97 -0.41 -13.36
CA PHE A 33 -7.65 -1.06 -14.63
C PHE A 33 -8.76 -1.96 -15.19
N VAL A 34 -9.65 -2.47 -14.33
CA VAL A 34 -10.80 -3.29 -14.77
C VAL A 34 -11.91 -2.39 -15.30
N VAL A 35 -12.25 -1.34 -14.54
CA VAL A 35 -13.35 -0.42 -14.80
C VAL A 35 -13.11 0.43 -16.03
N LEU A 36 -11.86 0.86 -16.26
CA LEU A 36 -11.50 1.69 -17.41
C LEU A 36 -11.29 0.89 -18.71
N LYS A 37 -11.75 -0.37 -18.79
CA LYS A 37 -11.82 -1.08 -20.07
C LYS A 37 -13.08 -0.65 -20.85
N PRO A 38 -13.04 -0.58 -22.19
CA PRO A 38 -14.22 -0.29 -23.00
C PRO A 38 -15.39 -1.22 -22.67
N GLY A 39 -16.61 -0.68 -22.57
CA GLY A 39 -17.84 -1.45 -22.34
C GLY A 39 -18.01 -2.03 -20.92
N ARG A 40 -17.19 -1.63 -19.94
CA ARG A 40 -17.30 -2.13 -18.55
C ARG A 40 -18.16 -1.28 -17.62
N LEU A 41 -18.40 -0.01 -17.93
CA LEU A 41 -19.37 0.82 -17.22
C LEU A 41 -20.51 1.21 -18.15
N GLU A 42 -21.71 1.27 -17.60
CA GLU A 42 -22.96 1.62 -18.29
C GLU A 42 -22.85 2.92 -19.10
N ARG A 43 -22.07 3.90 -18.61
CA ARG A 43 -21.85 5.19 -19.27
C ARG A 43 -20.42 5.38 -19.78
N SER A 44 -19.60 4.31 -19.82
CA SER A 44 -18.22 4.42 -20.33
C SER A 44 -18.20 4.91 -21.77
N ASP A 45 -19.13 4.45 -22.61
CA ASP A 45 -19.20 4.85 -24.01
C ASP A 45 -19.56 6.32 -24.22
N GLU A 46 -20.25 6.96 -23.27
CA GLU A 46 -20.51 8.41 -23.30
C GLU A 46 -19.24 9.21 -23.03
N VAL A 47 -18.42 8.79 -22.06
CA VAL A 47 -17.19 9.48 -21.63
C VAL A 47 -16.11 9.45 -22.72
N VAL A 48 -16.06 8.38 -23.51
CA VAL A 48 -15.06 8.18 -24.58
C VAL A 48 -15.68 8.23 -25.97
N LYS A 49 -16.89 8.80 -26.10
CA LYS A 49 -17.64 8.94 -27.37
C LYS A 49 -16.85 9.70 -28.46
N GLY A 50 -15.92 10.57 -28.06
CA GLY A 50 -15.04 11.31 -28.97
C GLY A 50 -13.74 10.59 -29.35
N LEU A 51 -13.49 9.38 -28.84
CA LEU A 51 -12.32 8.57 -29.20
C LEU A 51 -12.75 7.44 -30.14
N GLU A 52 -12.07 7.32 -31.28
CA GLU A 52 -12.30 6.20 -32.20
C GLU A 52 -12.11 4.86 -31.47
N PRO A 53 -13.07 3.92 -31.60
CA PRO A 53 -12.92 2.58 -31.06
C PRO A 53 -11.66 1.91 -31.62
N GLY A 54 -10.88 1.25 -30.75
CA GLY A 54 -9.68 0.53 -31.15
C GLY A 54 -8.48 0.78 -30.25
N PRO A 55 -7.26 0.47 -30.73
CA PRO A 55 -6.03 0.60 -29.94
C PRO A 55 -5.79 2.00 -29.33
N PRO A 56 -6.04 3.12 -30.02
CA PRO A 56 -5.83 4.45 -29.44
C PRO A 56 -6.71 4.73 -28.22
N ARG A 57 -7.99 4.37 -28.27
CA ARG A 57 -8.93 4.50 -27.13
C ARG A 57 -8.51 3.62 -25.96
N ALA A 58 -8.04 2.40 -26.22
CA ALA A 58 -7.52 1.51 -25.18
C ALA A 58 -6.25 2.07 -24.50
N MET A 59 -5.33 2.65 -25.28
CA MET A 59 -4.14 3.32 -24.74
C MET A 59 -4.51 4.55 -23.89
N ALA A 60 -5.43 5.39 -24.37
CA ALA A 60 -5.90 6.56 -23.62
C ALA A 60 -6.53 6.17 -22.27
N LEU A 61 -7.39 5.15 -22.26
CA LEU A 61 -8.01 4.65 -21.03
C LEU A 61 -6.99 4.02 -20.07
N ARG A 62 -6.00 3.31 -20.60
CA ARG A 62 -4.87 2.79 -19.80
C ARG A 62 -4.06 3.91 -19.17
N TYR A 63 -3.76 4.97 -19.93
CA TYR A 63 -3.06 6.16 -19.43
C TYR A 63 -3.82 6.84 -18.30
N VAL A 64 -5.15 6.92 -18.40
CA VAL A 64 -5.99 7.45 -17.30
C VAL A 64 -5.92 6.55 -16.07
N ALA A 65 -6.05 5.23 -16.25
CA ALA A 65 -5.98 4.26 -15.16
C ALA A 65 -4.63 4.31 -14.44
N SER A 66 -3.53 4.34 -15.21
CA SER A 66 -2.17 4.40 -14.67
C SER A 66 -1.92 5.74 -13.97
N SER A 67 -2.39 6.86 -14.53
CA SER A 67 -2.27 8.20 -13.91
C SER A 67 -3.04 8.31 -12.60
N LEU A 68 -4.25 7.75 -12.52
CA LEU A 68 -5.01 7.68 -11.28
C LEU A 68 -4.28 6.83 -10.24
N ASN A 69 -3.82 5.64 -10.63
CA ASN A 69 -3.09 4.75 -9.72
C ASN A 69 -1.81 5.39 -9.18
N ARG A 70 -1.03 6.09 -10.00
CA ARG A 70 0.17 6.84 -9.54
C ARG A 70 -0.19 7.81 -8.42
N ARG A 71 -1.23 8.65 -8.62
CA ARG A 71 -1.70 9.59 -7.58
C ARG A 71 -2.19 8.86 -6.32
N PHE A 72 -2.91 7.75 -6.47
CA PHE A 72 -3.34 6.93 -5.33
C PHE A 72 -2.14 6.37 -4.56
N PHE A 73 -1.12 5.86 -5.25
CA PHE A 73 0.07 5.30 -4.61
C PHE A 73 0.94 6.35 -3.92
N GLU A 74 0.98 7.58 -4.41
CA GLU A 74 1.62 8.71 -3.70
C GLU A 74 0.92 8.99 -2.36
N GLY A 75 -0.41 9.13 -2.39
CA GLY A 75 -1.21 9.35 -1.18
C GLY A 75 -1.12 8.16 -0.21
N TYR A 76 -1.21 6.93 -0.74
CA TYR A 76 -1.05 5.71 0.04
C TYR A 76 0.33 5.63 0.70
N GLY A 77 1.40 5.93 -0.04
CA GLY A 77 2.77 5.98 0.47
C GLY A 77 2.91 6.92 1.66
N LEU A 78 2.30 8.11 1.59
CA LEU A 78 2.29 9.07 2.69
C LEU A 78 1.49 8.54 3.89
N ALA A 79 0.28 8.03 3.65
CA ALA A 79 -0.60 7.52 4.70
C ALA A 79 0.03 6.34 5.47
N GLN A 80 0.63 5.37 4.76
CA GLN A 80 1.31 4.26 5.43
C GLN A 80 2.53 4.71 6.24
N MET A 81 3.26 5.73 5.78
CA MET A 81 4.40 6.28 6.53
C MET A 81 3.93 6.94 7.83
N LEU A 82 2.80 7.66 7.82
CA LEU A 82 2.20 8.22 9.03
C LEU A 82 1.76 7.13 10.01
N CYS A 83 1.12 6.07 9.52
CA CYS A 83 0.77 4.90 10.35
C CYS A 83 2.03 4.27 10.96
N ALA A 84 3.08 4.08 10.15
CA ALA A 84 4.33 3.47 10.57
C ALA A 84 5.05 4.27 11.67
N LEU A 85 5.23 5.57 11.47
CA LEU A 85 5.90 6.45 12.43
C LEU A 85 5.11 6.54 13.74
N THR A 86 3.78 6.61 13.64
CA THR A 86 2.90 6.64 14.82
C THR A 86 2.97 5.32 15.60
N ALA A 87 2.86 4.19 14.90
CA ALA A 87 2.97 2.86 15.52
C ALA A 87 4.35 2.68 16.17
N MET A 88 5.42 3.05 15.46
CA MET A 88 6.79 2.96 15.97
C MET A 88 6.99 3.81 17.22
N SER A 89 6.46 5.04 17.22
CA SER A 89 6.52 5.94 18.38
C SER A 89 5.81 5.36 19.61
N ILE A 90 4.68 4.65 19.40
CA ILE A 90 3.96 3.99 20.49
C ILE A 90 4.75 2.81 21.02
N VAL A 91 5.26 1.93 20.16
CA VAL A 91 6.00 0.72 20.62
C VAL A 91 7.34 1.08 21.25
N ALA A 92 8.05 2.08 20.73
CA ALA A 92 9.30 2.55 21.31
C ALA A 92 9.14 3.15 22.71
N ARG A 93 7.96 3.69 23.04
CA ARG A 93 7.68 4.30 24.36
C ARG A 93 7.05 3.34 25.35
N ARG A 94 6.13 2.47 24.90
CA ARG A 94 5.26 1.67 25.78
C ARG A 94 5.55 0.17 25.75
N TYR A 95 6.36 -0.30 24.81
CA TYR A 95 6.59 -1.73 24.58
C TYR A 95 8.09 -2.04 24.44
N THR A 96 8.94 -1.34 25.21
CA THR A 96 10.41 -1.44 25.12
C THR A 96 10.95 -2.82 25.49
N ARG A 97 10.19 -3.62 26.26
CA ARG A 97 10.57 -4.99 26.65
C ARG A 97 10.13 -6.03 25.63
N GLU A 98 9.19 -5.69 24.77
CA GLU A 98 8.59 -6.55 23.75
C GLU A 98 9.39 -6.49 22.45
N LYS A 99 10.64 -6.95 22.49
CA LYS A 99 11.60 -6.89 21.37
C LYS A 99 11.02 -7.37 20.04
N TRP A 100 10.20 -8.43 20.06
CA TRP A 100 9.52 -8.95 18.87
C TRP A 100 8.51 -7.95 18.28
N LEU A 101 7.64 -7.36 19.10
CA LEU A 101 6.67 -6.37 18.62
C LEU A 101 7.38 -5.13 18.06
N VAL A 102 8.42 -4.66 18.75
CA VAL A 102 9.24 -3.55 18.28
C VAL A 102 9.91 -3.88 16.95
N GLY A 103 10.51 -5.08 16.81
CA GLY A 103 11.15 -5.52 15.58
C GLY A 103 10.19 -5.62 14.39
N LEU A 104 8.98 -6.16 14.61
CA LEU A 104 7.95 -6.25 13.57
C LEU A 104 7.49 -4.86 13.11
N VAL A 105 7.20 -3.95 14.03
CA VAL A 105 6.80 -2.58 13.67
C VAL A 105 7.95 -1.81 13.01
N ALA A 106 9.20 -2.03 13.44
CA ALA A 106 10.37 -1.45 12.80
C ALA A 106 10.55 -1.95 11.36
N PHE A 107 10.37 -3.26 11.11
CA PHE A 107 10.35 -3.81 9.76
C PHE A 107 9.26 -3.16 8.90
N ALA A 108 8.03 -3.05 9.43
CA ALA A 108 6.92 -2.43 8.70
C ALA A 108 7.21 -0.95 8.39
N LEU A 109 7.89 -0.23 9.29
CA LEU A 109 8.35 1.14 9.05
C LEU A 109 9.40 1.20 7.93
N VAL A 110 10.43 0.35 7.96
CA VAL A 110 11.43 0.30 6.90
C VAL A 110 10.77 -0.02 5.55
N ALA A 111 9.85 -0.99 5.51
CA ALA A 111 9.08 -1.30 4.31
C ALA A 111 8.29 -0.09 3.80
N ALA A 112 7.62 0.66 4.68
CA ALA A 112 6.88 1.86 4.30
C ALA A 112 7.78 2.98 3.75
N LEU A 113 8.97 3.17 4.33
CA LEU A 113 9.96 4.13 3.85
C LEU A 113 10.51 3.74 2.48
N VAL A 114 10.90 2.47 2.31
CA VAL A 114 11.35 1.92 1.03
C VAL A 114 10.26 2.06 -0.04
N PHE A 115 9.02 1.75 0.31
CA PHE A 115 7.89 1.92 -0.60
C PHE A 115 7.73 3.39 -1.03
N ARG A 116 7.71 4.33 -0.08
CA ARG A 116 7.44 5.75 -0.35
C ARG A 116 8.56 6.44 -1.14
N TYR A 117 9.81 6.19 -0.78
CA TYR A 117 10.95 6.96 -1.29
C TYR A 117 11.67 6.31 -2.47
N TRP A 118 11.56 4.99 -2.62
CA TRP A 118 12.16 4.28 -3.75
C TRP A 118 11.08 3.79 -4.71
N ILE A 119 10.20 2.88 -4.27
CA ILE A 119 9.27 2.18 -5.17
C ILE A 119 8.30 3.14 -5.86
N VAL A 120 7.58 3.97 -5.10
CA VAL A 120 6.60 4.92 -5.66
C VAL A 120 7.28 5.88 -6.62
N ARG A 121 8.47 6.37 -6.28
CA ARG A 121 9.23 7.29 -7.13
C ARG A 121 9.59 6.62 -8.46
N GLU A 122 10.23 5.46 -8.42
CA GLU A 122 10.67 4.75 -9.63
C GLU A 122 9.50 4.34 -10.52
N LEU A 123 8.41 3.81 -9.94
CA LEU A 123 7.23 3.42 -10.72
C LEU A 123 6.51 4.62 -11.33
N SER A 124 6.50 5.77 -10.65
CA SER A 124 5.93 7.01 -11.17
C SER A 124 6.79 7.64 -12.28
N GLU A 125 8.11 7.46 -12.26
CA GLU A 125 9.03 7.91 -13.30
C GLU A 125 8.97 7.00 -14.55
N LEU A 126 8.93 5.67 -14.37
CA LEU A 126 8.89 4.69 -15.47
C LEU A 126 7.49 4.55 -16.08
N GLY A 127 6.42 4.64 -15.28
CA GLY A 127 5.05 4.39 -15.73
C GLY A 127 4.63 5.18 -16.98
N PRO A 128 4.82 6.51 -17.04
CA PRO A 128 4.47 7.33 -18.21
C PRO A 128 5.17 6.89 -19.50
N GLN A 129 6.39 6.37 -19.41
CA GLN A 129 7.16 5.89 -20.56
C GLN A 129 6.52 4.63 -21.18
N LEU A 130 5.79 3.86 -20.37
CA LEU A 130 5.14 2.62 -20.78
C LEU A 130 3.68 2.78 -21.20
N ASP A 131 3.08 3.95 -20.98
CA ASP A 131 1.64 4.16 -21.18
C ASP A 131 1.22 4.03 -22.67
N PHE A 132 2.14 4.30 -23.59
CA PHE A 132 1.92 4.23 -25.05
C PHE A 132 2.68 3.11 -25.75
N ILE A 133 3.48 2.32 -25.01
CA ILE A 133 4.19 1.17 -25.56
C ILE A 133 3.26 -0.05 -25.55
N PRO A 134 3.03 -0.72 -26.71
CA PRO A 134 2.25 -1.94 -26.75
C PRO A 134 2.76 -2.96 -25.73
N THR A 135 1.86 -3.63 -25.02
CA THR A 135 2.27 -4.57 -23.95
C THR A 135 3.00 -5.80 -24.49
N SER A 136 2.81 -6.13 -25.77
CA SER A 136 3.54 -7.19 -26.48
C SER A 136 4.98 -6.82 -26.82
N MET A 137 5.35 -5.54 -26.78
CA MET A 137 6.70 -5.09 -27.07
C MET A 137 7.56 -5.19 -25.81
N VAL A 138 8.67 -5.93 -25.92
CA VAL A 138 9.69 -6.01 -24.88
C VAL A 138 10.58 -4.77 -24.97
N SER A 139 10.70 -4.03 -23.87
CA SER A 139 11.65 -2.91 -23.73
C SER A 139 12.38 -3.00 -22.39
N GLU A 140 13.51 -2.33 -22.26
CA GLU A 140 14.30 -2.30 -21.03
C GLU A 140 13.50 -1.65 -19.87
N GLU A 141 12.80 -0.56 -20.17
CA GLU A 141 11.94 0.16 -19.22
C GLU A 141 10.82 -0.73 -18.70
N ARG A 142 10.23 -1.57 -19.57
CA ARG A 142 9.19 -2.52 -19.18
C ARG A 142 9.74 -3.57 -18.22
N GLN A 143 10.90 -4.15 -18.53
CA GLN A 143 11.53 -5.15 -17.65
C GLN A 143 11.87 -4.54 -16.29
N ARG A 144 12.41 -3.31 -16.25
CA ARG A 144 12.69 -2.60 -15.01
C ARG A 144 11.43 -2.29 -14.21
N PHE A 145 10.36 -1.81 -14.88
CA PHE A 145 9.08 -1.56 -14.24
C PHE A 145 8.49 -2.85 -13.65
N ASP A 146 8.48 -3.95 -14.41
CA ASP A 146 7.93 -5.23 -13.97
C ASP A 146 8.71 -5.78 -12.78
N PHE A 147 10.04 -5.67 -12.78
CA PHE A 147 10.87 -6.04 -11.64
C PHE A 147 10.54 -5.22 -10.38
N ILE A 148 10.53 -3.89 -10.48
CA ILE A 148 10.24 -3.00 -9.34
C ILE A 148 8.80 -3.23 -8.84
N HIS A 149 7.86 -3.46 -9.75
CA HIS A 149 6.48 -3.79 -9.40
C HIS A 149 6.39 -5.12 -8.65
N GLN A 150 7.10 -6.17 -9.08
CA GLN A 150 7.15 -7.44 -8.36
C GLN A 150 7.77 -7.28 -6.96
N VAL A 151 8.88 -6.55 -6.84
CA VAL A 151 9.49 -6.21 -5.54
C VAL A 151 8.48 -5.50 -4.64
N SER A 152 7.70 -4.57 -5.21
CA SER A 152 6.64 -3.86 -4.46
C SER A 152 5.57 -4.81 -3.94
N VAL A 153 5.10 -5.76 -4.76
CA VAL A 153 4.08 -6.74 -4.36
C VAL A 153 4.61 -7.61 -3.23
N TYR A 154 5.83 -8.15 -3.35
CA TYR A 154 6.41 -8.98 -2.30
C TYR A 154 6.64 -8.22 -0.99
N LEU A 155 7.13 -6.97 -1.07
CA LEU A 155 7.31 -6.12 0.09
C LEU A 155 5.98 -5.83 0.80
N GLU A 156 4.93 -5.52 0.03
CA GLU A 156 3.59 -5.25 0.57
C GLU A 156 2.97 -6.49 1.23
N VAL A 157 3.10 -7.67 0.62
CA VAL A 157 2.63 -8.94 1.21
C VAL A 157 3.40 -9.27 2.50
N ALA A 158 4.74 -9.14 2.48
CA ALA A 158 5.56 -9.38 3.66
C ALA A 158 5.20 -8.40 4.80
N LYS A 159 5.05 -7.11 4.49
CA LYS A 159 4.60 -6.10 5.44
C LYS A 159 3.22 -6.43 6.01
N LEU A 160 2.27 -6.87 5.19
CA LEU A 160 0.93 -7.24 5.63
C LEU A 160 0.97 -8.41 6.64
N ALA A 161 1.75 -9.45 6.35
CA ALA A 161 1.94 -10.57 7.28
C ALA A 161 2.55 -10.11 8.62
N VAL A 162 3.55 -9.21 8.56
CA VAL A 162 4.15 -8.59 9.75
C VAL A 162 3.15 -7.76 10.55
N LEU A 163 2.29 -6.97 9.90
CA LEU A 163 1.26 -6.18 10.57
C LEU A 163 0.21 -7.06 11.26
N VAL A 164 -0.18 -8.18 10.64
CA VAL A 164 -1.06 -9.18 11.26
C VAL A 164 -0.40 -9.79 12.50
N ALA A 165 0.86 -10.21 12.39
CA ALA A 165 1.61 -10.77 13.52
C ALA A 165 1.77 -9.74 14.67
N ALA A 166 2.11 -8.49 14.34
CA ALA A 166 2.22 -7.40 15.32
C ALA A 166 0.87 -7.13 16.01
N SER A 167 -0.23 -7.14 15.25
CA SER A 167 -1.58 -6.96 15.79
C SER A 167 -1.94 -8.07 16.77
N PHE A 168 -1.65 -9.32 16.42
CA PHE A 168 -1.86 -10.47 17.30
C PHE A 168 -1.07 -10.34 18.62
N LEU A 169 0.22 -9.98 18.56
CA LEU A 169 1.03 -9.76 19.76
C LEU A 169 0.50 -8.60 20.61
N ALA A 170 0.09 -7.50 19.99
CA ALA A 170 -0.47 -6.35 20.68
C ALA A 170 -1.81 -6.69 21.39
N ILE A 171 -2.68 -7.47 20.75
CA ILE A 171 -3.96 -7.94 21.32
C ILE A 171 -3.70 -8.87 22.52
N ARG A 172 -2.79 -9.84 22.40
CA ARG A 172 -2.45 -10.73 23.53
C ARG A 172 -1.95 -9.95 24.74
N ARG A 173 -1.19 -8.88 24.51
CA ARG A 173 -0.74 -7.99 25.59
C ARG A 173 -1.90 -7.22 26.20
N LEU A 174 -2.82 -6.69 25.38
CA LEU A 174 -4.03 -6.02 25.85
C LEU A 174 -4.86 -6.89 26.81
N GLN A 175 -5.00 -8.18 26.50
CA GLN A 175 -5.78 -9.13 27.31
C GLN A 175 -5.06 -9.60 28.58
N SER A 176 -3.72 -9.54 28.61
CA SER A 176 -2.92 -10.01 29.76
C SER A 176 -2.93 -9.09 30.98
N VAL A 177 -3.50 -7.89 30.88
CA VAL A 177 -3.57 -6.95 32.00
C VAL A 177 -4.84 -7.20 32.82
N PRO A 178 -4.73 -7.57 34.11
CA PRO A 178 -5.91 -7.75 34.97
C PRO A 178 -6.69 -6.44 35.06
N THR A 179 -7.97 -6.48 34.71
CA THR A 179 -8.89 -5.37 35.00
C THR A 179 -9.13 -5.38 36.51
N SER A 180 -8.48 -4.49 37.28
CA SER A 180 -8.91 -4.24 38.65
C SER A 180 -10.31 -3.63 38.59
N LYS A 181 -11.32 -4.39 39.05
CA LYS A 181 -12.62 -3.83 39.39
C LYS A 181 -12.50 -3.02 40.67
#